data_AF-A4FQK0-F1
#
_entry.id   AF-A4FQK0-F1
#
_cell.length_a   1.000
_cell.length_b   1.000
_cell.length_c   1.000
_cell.angle_alpha   90.00
_cell.angle_beta   90.00
_cell.angle_gamma   90.00
#
_symmetry.space_group_name_H-M   'P 1'
#
loop_
_entity.id
_entity.type
_entity.pdbx_description
1 polymer ?
#
loop_
_entity_poly.entity_id
_entity_poly.type
_entity_poly.pdbx_seq_one_letter_code
_entity_poly.pdbx_strand_id
1 'polypeptide(L)'
;MTRAGYNMEALDDCRAALDSKAGPVGAIGDGFEHQHVDAAIFGELDAAGAIASAIRNFDITAKQQFDAAEQLLRSAGSALDAVRTDVDDVDAANAESMRA
;
A
#
# COMPACT_ATOMS: atom_id res chain seq x y z
N MET A 1 -18.72 -20.07 -6.12
CA MET A 1 -18.59 -21.53 -5.93
C MET A 1 -17.48 -21.76 -4.93
N THR A 2 -17.74 -22.42 -3.80
CA THR A 2 -16.70 -22.80 -2.83
C THR A 2 -15.88 -23.95 -3.39
N ARG A 3 -14.73 -23.63 -3.98
CA ARG A 3 -13.66 -24.59 -4.28
C ARG A 3 -12.96 -24.92 -2.95
N ALA A 4 -12.91 -26.20 -2.60
CA ALA A 4 -12.27 -26.77 -1.40
C ALA A 4 -12.40 -25.97 -0.07
N GLY A 5 -13.62 -25.67 0.41
CA GLY A 5 -13.80 -25.08 1.76
C GLY A 5 -13.19 -23.68 1.98
N TYR A 6 -12.56 -23.10 0.95
CA TYR A 6 -12.01 -21.75 0.97
C TYR A 6 -13.09 -20.74 0.59
N ASN A 7 -13.16 -19.64 1.32
CA ASN A 7 -14.03 -18.52 0.98
C ASN A 7 -13.34 -17.60 -0.04
N MET A 8 -13.37 -18.02 -1.31
CA MET A 8 -12.75 -17.30 -2.42
C MET A 8 -13.35 -15.90 -2.63
N GLU A 9 -14.64 -15.73 -2.31
CA GLU A 9 -15.31 -14.43 -2.36
C GLU A 9 -14.72 -13.48 -1.31
N ALA A 10 -14.49 -13.96 -0.08
CA ALA A 10 -13.82 -13.16 0.94
C ALA A 10 -12.36 -12.81 0.60
N LEU A 11 -11.63 -13.68 -0.11
CA LEU A 11 -10.28 -13.35 -0.60
C LEU A 11 -10.32 -12.24 -1.66
N ASP A 12 -11.27 -12.32 -2.58
CA ASP A 12 -11.48 -11.29 -3.61
C ASP A 12 -11.92 -9.95 -2.99
N ASP A 13 -12.82 -9.98 -2.01
CA ASP A 13 -13.26 -8.79 -1.26
C ASP A 13 -12.08 -8.14 -0.50
N CYS A 14 -11.26 -8.95 0.18
CA CYS A 14 -10.06 -8.47 0.87
C CYS A 14 -9.07 -7.83 -0.11
N ARG A 15 -8.82 -8.48 -1.26
CA ARG A 15 -7.94 -7.95 -2.30
C ARG A 15 -8.47 -6.62 -2.86
N ALA A 16 -9.75 -6.56 -3.20
CA ALA A 16 -10.39 -5.35 -3.69
C ALA A 16 -10.33 -4.21 -2.66
N ALA A 17 -10.52 -4.52 -1.37
CA ALA A 17 -10.37 -3.56 -0.30
C ALA A 17 -8.94 -3.01 -0.21
N LEU A 18 -7.91 -3.86 -0.27
CA LEU A 18 -6.51 -3.43 -0.25
C LEU A 18 -6.16 -2.54 -1.47
N ASP A 19 -6.55 -2.96 -2.67
CA ASP A 19 -6.32 -2.20 -3.89
C ASP A 19 -7.01 -0.82 -3.85
N SER A 20 -8.23 -0.76 -3.30
CA SER A 20 -8.97 0.49 -3.13
C SER A 20 -8.30 1.48 -2.18
N LYS A 21 -7.39 1.02 -1.30
CA LYS A 21 -6.67 1.84 -0.33
C LYS A 21 -5.26 2.18 -0.78
N ALA A 22 -4.58 1.28 -1.51
CA ALA A 22 -3.22 1.49 -1.96
C ALA A 22 -3.07 2.79 -2.77
N GLY A 23 -3.92 3.00 -3.78
CA GLY A 23 -3.90 4.21 -4.61
C GLY A 23 -4.08 5.52 -3.82
N PRO A 24 -5.15 5.65 -3.00
CA PRO A 24 -5.33 6.83 -2.16
C PRO A 24 -4.19 7.07 -1.16
N VAL A 25 -3.59 6.03 -0.59
CA VAL A 25 -2.45 6.14 0.32
C VAL A 25 -1.22 6.71 -0.39
N GLY A 26 -0.90 6.20 -1.58
CA GLY A 26 0.16 6.74 -2.43
C GLY A 26 -0.09 8.20 -2.80
N ALA A 27 -1.32 8.53 -3.21
CA ALA A 27 -1.70 9.89 -3.58
C ALA A 27 -1.57 10.90 -2.42
N ILE A 28 -1.76 10.46 -1.17
CA ILE A 28 -1.48 11.29 0.01
C ILE A 28 0.04 11.50 0.15
N GLY A 29 0.83 10.44 -0.02
CA GLY A 29 2.29 10.49 0.00
C GLY A 29 2.88 11.44 -1.05
N ASP A 30 2.33 11.42 -2.26
CA ASP A 30 2.72 12.33 -3.35
C ASP A 30 2.48 13.81 -3.01
N GLY A 31 1.52 14.10 -2.11
CA GLY A 31 1.28 15.45 -1.61
C GLY A 31 2.42 16.03 -0.77
N PHE A 32 3.30 15.18 -0.23
CA PHE A 32 4.48 15.55 0.54
C PHE A 32 5.76 15.66 -0.32
N GLU A 33 5.62 15.82 -1.64
CA GLU A 33 6.79 16.03 -2.51
C GLU A 33 7.28 17.47 -2.48
N HIS A 34 8.45 17.64 -1.84
CA HIS A 34 9.35 18.79 -2.05
C HIS A 34 8.71 20.14 -1.73
N GLN A 35 7.85 20.19 -0.70
CA GLN A 35 7.35 21.46 -0.19
C GLN A 35 8.54 22.24 0.36
N HIS A 36 9.07 23.18 -0.45
CA HIS A 36 10.20 24.00 -0.05
C HIS A 36 9.72 25.05 0.94
N VAL A 37 9.75 24.71 2.23
CA VAL A 37 9.53 25.68 3.29
C VAL A 37 10.74 26.59 3.36
N ASP A 38 10.58 27.81 2.89
CA ASP A 38 11.54 28.89 3.04
C ASP A 38 11.49 29.42 4.47
N ALA A 39 12.63 29.58 5.13
CA ALA A 39 12.71 30.21 6.44
C ALA A 39 12.12 31.63 6.44
N ALA A 40 12.17 32.33 5.30
CA ALA A 40 11.62 33.67 5.13
C ALA A 40 10.12 33.75 5.44
N ILE A 41 9.36 32.65 5.36
CA ILE A 41 7.92 32.65 5.73
C ILE A 41 7.72 32.93 7.23
N PHE A 42 8.74 32.66 8.04
CA PHE A 42 8.71 32.89 9.49
C PHE A 42 9.27 34.27 9.87
N GLY A 43 9.65 35.10 8.90
CA GLY A 43 10.17 36.45 9.14
C GLY A 43 11.51 36.45 9.88
N GLU A 44 11.67 37.36 10.83
CA GLU A 44 12.91 37.56 11.60
C GLU A 44 13.01 36.65 12.84
N LEU A 45 12.30 35.52 12.85
CA LEU A 45 12.45 34.57 13.95
C LEU A 45 13.87 33.99 13.95
N ASP A 46 14.58 34.10 15.07
CA ASP A 46 15.92 33.48 15.21
C ASP A 46 15.89 31.96 14.92
N ALA A 47 14.77 31.31 15.23
CA ALA A 47 14.55 29.89 14.98
C ALA A 47 13.95 29.56 13.59
N ALA A 48 13.76 30.54 12.71
CA ALA A 48 13.09 30.37 11.41
C ALA A 48 13.72 29.25 10.57
N GLY A 49 15.06 29.21 10.51
CA GLY A 49 15.79 28.15 9.80
C GLY A 49 15.57 26.76 10.41
N ALA A 50 15.52 26.67 11.74
CA ALA A 50 15.28 25.39 12.43
C ALA A 50 13.86 24.88 12.20
N ILE A 51 12.86 25.78 12.22
CA ILE A 51 11.45 25.45 11.94
C ILE A 51 11.29 24.98 10.49
N ALA A 52 11.86 25.72 9.53
CA ALA A 52 11.83 25.34 8.12
C ALA A 52 12.47 23.96 7.88
N SER A 53 13.60 23.68 8.54
CA SER A 53 14.25 22.37 8.49
C SER A 53 13.40 21.27 9.11
N ALA A 54 12.76 21.52 10.25
CA ALA A 54 11.87 20.55 10.90
C ALA A 54 10.67 20.19 10.01
N ILE A 55 10.06 21.18 9.36
CA ILE A 55 8.93 20.93 8.43
C ILE A 55 9.40 20.15 7.22
N ARG A 56 10.57 20.47 6.66
CA ARG A 56 11.15 19.69 5.54
C ARG A 56 11.42 18.24 5.94
N ASN A 57 11.95 18.01 7.15
CA ASN A 57 12.18 16.65 7.63
C ASN A 57 10.86 15.90 7.83
N PHE A 58 9.82 16.58 8.30
CA PHE A 58 8.48 16.01 8.41
C PHE A 58 7.92 15.63 7.03
N ASP A 59 8.02 16.52 6.04
CA ASP A 59 7.59 16.29 4.64
C ASP A 59 8.24 15.03 4.06
N ILE A 60 9.58 14.94 4.15
CA ILE A 60 10.35 13.76 3.71
C ILE A 60 9.91 12.49 4.44
N THR A 61 9.79 12.57 5.77
CA THR A 61 9.43 11.40 6.58
C THR A 61 8.02 10.93 6.28
N ALA A 62 7.07 11.85 6.14
CA ALA A 62 5.68 11.56 5.81
C ALA A 62 5.59 10.84 4.46
N LYS A 63 6.24 11.37 3.41
CA LYS A 63 6.30 10.71 2.10
C LYS A 63 6.80 9.28 2.22
N GLN A 64 7.94 9.07 2.89
CA GLN A 64 8.51 7.72 3.07
C GLN A 64 7.55 6.75 3.76
N GLN A 65 6.79 7.21 4.76
CA GLN A 65 5.82 6.35 5.45
C GLN A 65 4.61 6.03 4.56
N PHE A 66 4.12 6.99 3.77
CA PHE A 66 3.02 6.74 2.84
C PHE A 66 3.43 5.82 1.68
N ASP A 67 4.64 6.00 1.12
CA ASP A 67 5.20 5.10 0.10
C ASP A 67 5.32 3.67 0.65
N ALA A 68 5.83 3.51 1.87
CA ALA A 68 5.95 2.21 2.52
C ALA A 68 4.57 1.57 2.80
N ALA A 69 3.59 2.37 3.20
CA ALA A 69 2.22 1.90 3.43
C ALA A 69 1.54 1.46 2.13
N GLU A 70 1.70 2.21 1.03
CA GLU A 70 1.22 1.80 -0.29
C GLU A 70 1.87 0.48 -0.71
N GLN A 71 3.19 0.37 -0.58
CA GLN A 71 3.91 -0.85 -0.95
C GLN A 71 3.43 -2.06 -0.15
N LEU A 72 3.17 -1.90 1.16
CA LEU A 72 2.63 -2.96 2.00
C LEU A 72 1.23 -3.40 1.53
N LEU A 73 0.34 -2.46 1.22
CA LEU A 73 -1.01 -2.75 0.73
C LEU A 73 -0.96 -3.50 -0.60
N ARG A 74 -0.11 -3.07 -1.54
CA ARG A 74 0.11 -3.76 -2.82
C ARG A 74 0.67 -5.16 -2.64
N SER A 75 1.67 -5.31 -1.77
CA SER A 75 2.29 -6.61 -1.47
C SER A 75 1.28 -7.57 -0.86
N ALA A 76 0.42 -7.11 0.05
CA ALA A 76 -0.66 -7.91 0.60
C ALA A 76 -1.68 -8.33 -0.48
N GLY A 77 -2.05 -7.42 -1.38
CA GLY A 77 -2.91 -7.73 -2.53
C GLY A 77 -2.31 -8.82 -3.42
N SER A 78 -1.02 -8.72 -3.76
CA SER A 78 -0.31 -9.75 -4.53
C SER A 78 -0.22 -11.09 -3.80
N ALA A 79 -0.07 -11.09 -2.48
CA ALA A 79 -0.06 -12.33 -1.69
C ALA A 79 -1.41 -13.05 -1.73
N LEU A 80 -2.53 -12.30 -1.66
CA LEU A 80 -3.87 -12.88 -1.80
C LEU A 80 -4.11 -13.45 -3.21
N ASP A 81 -3.61 -12.78 -4.24
CA ASP A 81 -3.68 -13.25 -5.63
C ASP A 81 -2.89 -14.55 -5.84
N ALA A 82 -1.72 -14.67 -5.21
CA ALA A 82 -0.91 -15.88 -5.21
C ALA A 82 -1.65 -17.05 -4.53
N VAL A 83 -2.23 -16.83 -3.35
CA VAL A 83 -3.03 -17.86 -2.64
C VAL A 83 -4.19 -18.34 -3.52
N ARG A 84 -4.86 -17.44 -4.22
CA ARG A 84 -5.94 -17.81 -5.14
C ARG A 84 -5.44 -18.70 -6.28
N THR A 85 -4.33 -18.31 -6.90
CA THR A 85 -3.71 -19.08 -7.98
C THR A 85 -3.34 -20.48 -7.51
N ASP A 86 -2.71 -20.58 -6.34
CA ASP A 86 -2.31 -21.87 -5.75
C ASP A 86 -3.52 -22.77 -5.47
N VAL A 87 -4.62 -22.22 -4.95
CA VAL A 87 -5.87 -22.99 -4.73
C VAL A 87 -6.44 -23.49 -6.05
N ASP A 88 -6.47 -22.65 -7.08
CA ASP A 88 -7.00 -23.02 -8.41
C ASP A 88 -6.16 -24.12 -9.08
N ASP A 89 -4.83 -24.05 -8.94
CA ASP A 89 -3.87 -25.03 -9.46
C ASP A 89 -3.99 -26.38 -8.74
N VAL A 90 -4.07 -26.37 -7.41
CA VAL A 90 -4.26 -27.59 -6.60
C VAL A 90 -5.58 -28.28 -6.96
N ASP A 91 -6.66 -27.51 -7.11
CA ASP A 91 -7.95 -28.09 -7.48
C ASP A 91 -7.97 -28.63 -8.91
N ALA A 92 -7.24 -28.01 -9.84
CA ALA A 92 -7.09 -28.53 -11.20
C ALA A 92 -6.30 -29.87 -11.20
N ALA A 93 -5.18 -29.93 -10.48
CA ALA A 93 -4.35 -31.13 -10.37
C ALA A 93 -5.10 -32.30 -9.68
N ASN A 94 -5.89 -32.01 -8.65
CA ASN A 94 -6.74 -33.00 -8.00
C ASN A 94 -7.82 -33.53 -8.96
N ALA A 95 -8.48 -32.64 -9.70
CA ALA A 95 -9.51 -33.04 -10.67
C ALA A 95 -8.94 -33.88 -11.83
N GLU A 96 -7.71 -33.61 -12.27
CA GLU A 96 -7.00 -34.43 -13.25
C GLU A 96 -6.64 -35.80 -12.69
N SER A 97 -6.11 -35.85 -11.46
CA SER A 97 -5.73 -37.10 -10.79
C SER A 97 -6.91 -38.04 -10.51
N MET A 98 -8.13 -37.50 -10.32
CA MET A 98 -9.35 -38.31 -10.16
C MET A 98 -9.97 -38.80 -11.48
N ARG A 99 -9.51 -38.25 -12.63
CA ARG A 99 -9.96 -38.68 -13.96
C ARG A 99 -9.05 -39.74 -14.59
N ALA A 100 -7.82 -39.86 -14.11
CA ALA A 100 -6.85 -40.90 -14.50
C ALA A 100 -7.13 -42.23 -13.79
#